data_AF-A0A5A9FPD7-F1
#
_entry.id   AF-A0A5A9FPD7-F1
#
_cell.length_a   1.000
_cell.length_b   1.000
_cell.length_c   1.000
_cell.angle_alpha   90.00
_cell.angle_beta   90.00
_cell.angle_gamma   90.00
#
_symmetry.space_group_name_H-M   'P 1'
#
loop_
_entity.id
_entity.type
_entity.pdbx_description
1 polymer ?
#
loop_
_entity_poly.entity_id
_entity_poly.type
_entity_poly.pdbx_seq_one_letter_code
_entity_poly.pdbx_strand_id
1 'polypeptide(L)'
;MLRSAVLFQASGFLRLVEPLDRRCVNGIVARHRGNHGVGSGDKGWTCQRHLKAMLFAQFAGLKSLREIAEGLAAQPAGLYHTGLRPVSKSTLSDASAARPAAVFREIAELVMG
;
A
#
# COMPACT_ATOMS: atom_id res chain seq x y z
N MET A 1 5.67 -29.93 7.13
CA MET A 1 5.43 -29.02 8.27
C MET A 1 4.87 -27.72 7.72
N LEU A 2 3.54 -27.57 7.74
CA LEU A 2 2.88 -26.32 7.33
C LEU A 2 3.27 -25.22 8.32
N ARG A 3 4.02 -24.22 7.84
CA ARG A 3 4.19 -22.97 8.57
C ARG A 3 2.81 -22.40 8.84
N SER A 4 2.56 -22.13 10.12
CA SER A 4 1.37 -21.47 10.65
C SER A 4 0.91 -20.35 9.72
N ALA A 5 -0.18 -20.59 9.00
CA ALA A 5 -0.90 -19.55 8.29
C ALA A 5 -1.56 -18.69 9.38
N VAL A 6 -0.86 -17.65 9.82
CA VAL A 6 -1.49 -16.54 10.53
C VAL A 6 -2.61 -16.08 9.60
N LEU A 7 -3.85 -16.40 9.97
CA LEU A 7 -5.04 -15.91 9.28
C LEU A 7 -5.00 -14.40 9.41
N PHE A 8 -4.49 -13.74 8.38
CA PHE A 8 -4.54 -12.30 8.25
C PHE A 8 -6.01 -11.89 8.28
N GLN A 9 -6.48 -11.42 9.44
CA GLN A 9 -7.78 -10.79 9.52
C GLN A 9 -7.66 -9.43 8.85
N ALA A 10 -8.39 -9.25 7.74
CA ALA A 10 -8.52 -7.97 7.05
C ALA A 10 -8.86 -6.81 7.99
N SER A 11 -9.58 -7.08 9.10
CA SER A 11 -9.90 -6.11 10.15
C SER A 11 -8.68 -5.61 10.92
N GLY A 12 -7.63 -6.42 11.09
CA GLY A 12 -6.38 -6.02 11.75
C GLY A 12 -5.57 -5.04 10.89
N PHE A 13 -5.49 -5.30 9.59
CA PHE A 13 -4.82 -4.38 8.67
C PHE A 13 -5.59 -3.08 8.45
N LEU A 14 -6.92 -3.12 8.44
CA LEU A 14 -7.75 -1.91 8.38
C LEU A 14 -7.45 -0.98 9.57
N ARG A 15 -7.42 -1.52 10.81
CA ARG A 15 -7.06 -0.76 12.01
C ARG A 15 -5.63 -0.22 11.96
N LEU A 16 -4.73 -0.92 11.30
CA LEU A 16 -3.33 -0.49 11.18
C LEU A 16 -3.16 0.70 10.23
N VAL A 17 -3.97 0.77 9.17
CA VAL A 17 -3.93 1.89 8.23
C VAL A 17 -4.87 3.02 8.62
N GLU A 18 -5.70 2.84 9.65
CA GLU A 18 -6.64 3.84 10.18
C GLU A 18 -5.95 5.11 10.71
N PRO A 19 -4.82 5.06 11.44
CA PRO A 19 -4.10 6.25 11.90
C PRO A 19 -3.56 7.12 10.75
N LEU A 20 -3.50 6.60 9.53
CA LEU A 20 -3.11 7.38 8.36
C LEU A 20 -4.27 8.29 7.95
N ASP A 21 -4.37 9.47 8.57
CA ASP A 21 -5.35 10.49 8.20
C ASP A 21 -5.26 10.74 6.69
N ARG A 22 -6.34 10.39 5.99
CA ARG A 22 -6.40 10.43 4.53
C ARG A 22 -6.21 11.85 3.99
N ARG A 23 -6.65 12.88 4.71
CA ARG A 23 -6.48 14.29 4.29
C ARG A 23 -5.01 14.69 4.42
N CYS A 24 -4.36 14.37 5.52
CA CYS A 24 -2.94 14.67 5.72
C CYS A 24 -2.07 13.93 4.69
N VAL A 25 -2.30 12.63 4.49
CA VAL A 25 -1.59 11.84 3.47
C VAL A 25 -1.79 12.42 2.07
N ASN A 26 -3.03 12.77 1.71
CA ASN A 26 -3.30 13.40 0.41
C ASN A 26 -2.61 14.76 0.27
N GLY A 27 -2.55 15.55 1.34
CA GLY A 27 -1.80 16.80 1.38
C GLY A 27 -0.30 16.61 1.13
N ILE A 28 0.33 15.64 1.82
CA ILE A 28 1.74 15.28 1.61
C ILE A 28 1.97 14.84 0.16
N VAL A 29 1.14 13.92 -0.35
CA VAL A 29 1.24 13.43 -1.72
C VAL A 29 1.12 14.58 -2.74
N ALA A 30 0.23 15.54 -2.51
CA ALA A 30 0.08 16.71 -3.37
C ALA A 30 1.31 17.61 -3.35
N ARG A 31 1.86 17.92 -2.16
CA ARG A 31 3.08 18.76 -2.00
C ARG A 31 4.27 18.20 -2.77
N HIS A 32 4.47 16.89 -2.73
CA HIS A 32 5.56 16.21 -3.43
C HIS A 32 5.24 15.80 -4.86
N ARG A 33 4.06 16.17 -5.39
CA ARG A 33 3.56 15.71 -6.70
C ARG A 33 3.64 14.18 -6.85
N GLY A 34 3.39 13.43 -5.76
CA GLY A 34 3.65 12.00 -5.67
C GLY A 34 2.81 11.14 -6.62
N ASN A 35 1.66 11.64 -7.07
CA ASN A 35 0.82 10.98 -8.08
C ASN A 35 1.00 11.56 -9.50
N HIS A 36 2.09 12.29 -9.78
CA HIS A 36 2.37 12.75 -11.14
C HIS A 36 2.49 11.56 -12.10
N GLY A 37 1.83 11.65 -13.25
CA GLY A 37 1.77 10.57 -14.24
C GLY A 37 0.90 9.37 -13.84
N VAL A 38 0.19 9.43 -12.71
CA VAL A 38 -0.81 8.41 -12.34
C VAL A 38 -2.11 8.73 -13.06
N GLY A 39 -2.67 7.73 -13.77
CA GLY A 39 -3.96 7.88 -14.44
C GLY A 39 -5.09 8.32 -13.50
N SER A 40 -6.04 9.07 -14.03
CA SER A 40 -7.17 9.63 -13.28
C SER A 40 -8.18 8.55 -12.84
N GLY A 41 -8.88 8.85 -11.75
CA GLY A 41 -9.98 8.02 -11.23
C GLY A 41 -9.53 6.80 -10.43
N ASP A 42 -10.51 5.93 -10.13
CA ASP A 42 -10.34 4.83 -9.17
C ASP A 42 -9.40 3.71 -9.63
N LYS A 43 -8.89 3.78 -10.87
CA LYS A 43 -7.95 2.78 -11.40
C LYS A 43 -6.47 3.14 -11.17
N GLY A 44 -6.16 4.38 -10.81
CA GLY A 44 -4.78 4.84 -10.62
C GLY A 44 -4.05 4.16 -9.45
N TRP A 45 -2.80 3.72 -9.67
CA TRP A 45 -1.97 3.16 -8.60
C TRP A 45 -1.23 4.28 -7.83
N THR A 46 -1.96 4.95 -6.94
CA THR A 46 -1.49 6.13 -6.19
C THR A 46 -0.42 5.80 -5.14
N CYS A 47 0.30 6.82 -4.65
CA CYS A 47 1.15 6.73 -3.46
C CYS A 47 0.45 6.03 -2.30
N GLN A 48 -0.82 6.36 -2.06
CA GLN A 48 -1.59 5.78 -0.96
C GLN A 48 -1.81 4.27 -1.14
N ARG A 49 -2.11 3.80 -2.35
CA ARG A 49 -2.22 2.36 -2.64
C ARG A 49 -0.87 1.67 -2.53
N HIS A 50 0.18 2.30 -3.04
CA HIS A 50 1.52 1.73 -2.96
C HIS A 50 1.99 1.59 -1.50
N LEU A 51 1.80 2.62 -0.66
CA LEU A 51 2.09 2.58 0.77
C LEU A 51 1.37 1.42 1.44
N LYS A 52 0.04 1.31 1.24
CA LYS A 52 -0.77 0.22 1.82
C LYS A 52 -0.28 -1.15 1.34
N ALA A 53 0.10 -1.31 0.08
CA ALA A 53 0.62 -2.57 -0.45
C ALA A 53 1.96 -2.95 0.19
N MET A 54 2.86 -1.97 0.40
CA MET A 54 4.14 -2.21 1.07
C MET A 54 3.95 -2.52 2.56
N LEU A 55 3.05 -1.82 3.26
CA LEU A 55 2.70 -2.14 4.64
C LEU A 55 2.13 -3.56 4.75
N PHE A 56 1.18 -3.91 3.87
CA PHE A 56 0.65 -5.27 3.79
C PHE A 56 1.76 -6.31 3.65
N ALA A 57 2.74 -6.06 2.77
CA ALA A 57 3.89 -6.94 2.60
C ALA A 57 4.68 -7.13 3.90
N GLN A 58 4.97 -6.04 4.62
CA GLN A 58 5.71 -6.12 5.89
C GLN A 58 4.95 -6.94 6.94
N PHE A 59 3.64 -6.71 7.10
CA PHE A 59 2.85 -7.44 8.09
C PHE A 59 2.57 -8.90 7.72
N ALA A 60 2.44 -9.19 6.43
CA ALA A 60 2.27 -10.56 5.94
C ALA A 60 3.60 -11.32 5.78
N GLY A 61 4.75 -10.67 6.07
CA GLY A 61 6.07 -11.28 5.95
C GLY A 61 6.48 -11.62 4.51
N LEU A 62 5.92 -10.90 3.52
CA LEU A 62 6.22 -11.08 2.10
C LEU A 62 7.52 -10.36 1.75
N LYS A 63 8.42 -11.07 1.07
CA LYS A 63 9.82 -10.66 0.85
C LYS A 63 10.12 -10.29 -0.60
N SER A 64 9.18 -10.48 -1.52
CA SER A 64 9.37 -10.11 -2.93
C SER A 64 8.14 -9.45 -3.53
N LEU A 65 8.33 -8.63 -4.58
CA LEU A 65 7.22 -8.03 -5.33
C LEU A 65 6.26 -9.08 -5.92
N ARG A 66 6.77 -10.28 -6.22
CA ARG A 66 5.94 -11.39 -6.70
C ARG A 66 5.02 -11.91 -5.60
N GLU A 67 5.57 -12.16 -4.42
CA GLU A 67 4.78 -12.58 -3.26
C GLU A 67 3.73 -11.54 -2.87
N ILE A 68 4.05 -10.24 -2.99
CA ILE A 68 3.08 -9.16 -2.76
C ILE A 68 1.93 -9.22 -3.76
N ALA A 69 2.23 -9.37 -5.05
CA ALA A 69 1.21 -9.48 -6.09
C ALA A 69 0.30 -10.70 -5.88
N GLU A 70 0.89 -11.86 -5.57
CA GLU A 70 0.17 -13.11 -5.28
C GLU A 70 -0.68 -12.98 -4.00
N GLY A 71 -0.14 -12.40 -2.93
CA GLY A 71 -0.85 -12.19 -1.67
C GLY A 71 -2.05 -11.24 -1.80
N LEU A 72 -1.89 -10.13 -2.55
CA LEU A 72 -2.99 -9.21 -2.85
C LEU A 72 -4.06 -9.85 -3.74
N ALA A 73 -3.66 -10.72 -4.68
CA ALA A 73 -4.58 -11.46 -5.54
C ALA A 73 -5.37 -12.54 -4.78
N ALA A 74 -4.78 -13.13 -3.74
CA ALA A 74 -5.41 -14.18 -2.93
C ALA A 74 -6.44 -13.66 -1.91
N GLN A 75 -6.48 -12.36 -1.63
CA GLN A 75 -7.33 -11.77 -0.57
C GLN A 75 -8.19 -10.56 -1.04
N PRO A 76 -8.88 -10.63 -2.20
CA PRO A 76 -9.58 -9.47 -2.76
C PRO A 76 -10.77 -9.01 -1.89
N ALA A 77 -11.52 -9.94 -1.29
CA ALA A 77 -12.70 -9.62 -0.47
C ALA A 77 -12.32 -8.91 0.84
N GLY A 78 -11.25 -9.35 1.50
CA GLY A 78 -10.79 -8.74 2.75
C GLY A 78 -10.16 -7.36 2.56
N LEU A 79 -9.49 -7.14 1.42
CA LEU A 79 -8.74 -5.91 1.15
C LEU A 79 -9.55 -4.83 0.41
N TYR A 80 -10.74 -5.17 -0.09
CA TYR A 80 -11.59 -4.22 -0.82
C TYR A 80 -11.86 -2.94 -0.01
N HIS A 81 -12.19 -3.10 1.27
CA HIS A 81 -12.49 -1.97 2.17
C HIS A 81 -11.26 -1.11 2.51
N THR A 82 -10.04 -1.60 2.24
CA THR A 82 -8.82 -0.81 2.44
C THR A 82 -8.44 0.00 1.20
N GLY A 83 -9.18 -0.16 0.09
CA GLY A 83 -8.88 0.44 -1.21
C GLY A 83 -7.71 -0.22 -1.95
N LEU A 84 -7.24 -1.37 -1.45
CA LEU A 84 -6.29 -2.23 -2.14
C LEU A 84 -7.02 -3.15 -3.11
N ARG A 85 -6.28 -3.62 -4.11
CA ARG A 85 -6.75 -4.48 -5.19
C ARG A 85 -5.59 -5.31 -5.72
N PRO A 86 -5.88 -6.41 -6.44
CA PRO A 86 -4.86 -7.13 -7.18
C PRO A 86 -4.07 -6.19 -8.10
N VAL A 87 -2.77 -6.43 -8.19
CA VAL A 87 -1.80 -5.60 -8.93
C VAL A 87 -0.69 -6.48 -9.50
N SER A 88 -0.15 -6.12 -10.66
CA SER A 88 0.98 -6.86 -11.24
C SER A 88 2.30 -6.53 -10.54
N LYS A 89 3.26 -7.46 -10.59
CA LYS A 89 4.65 -7.21 -10.18
C LYS A 89 5.24 -5.99 -10.87
N SER A 90 5.01 -5.84 -12.18
CA SER A 90 5.53 -4.70 -12.95
C SER A 90 4.99 -3.37 -12.42
N THR A 91 3.69 -3.27 -12.16
CA THR A 91 3.08 -2.06 -11.60
C THR A 91 3.68 -1.70 -10.23
N LEU A 92 3.95 -2.71 -9.37
CA LEU A 92 4.63 -2.48 -8.10
C LEU A 92 6.05 -1.94 -8.32
N SER A 93 6.80 -2.53 -9.24
CA SER A 93 8.16 -2.09 -9.59
C SER A 93 8.19 -0.66 -10.13
N ASP A 94 7.32 -0.37 -11.10
CA ASP A 94 7.21 0.95 -11.72
C ASP A 94 6.81 2.00 -10.69
N ALA A 95 5.88 1.67 -9.79
CA ALA A 95 5.50 2.54 -8.69
C ALA A 95 6.65 2.77 -7.71
N SER A 96 7.40 1.74 -7.33
CA SER A 96 8.57 1.90 -6.46
C SER A 96 9.64 2.80 -7.10
N ALA A 97 9.82 2.75 -8.42
CA ALA A 97 10.76 3.61 -9.14
C ALA A 97 10.23 5.06 -9.31
N ALA A 98 8.94 5.22 -9.57
CA ALA A 98 8.37 6.51 -9.95
C ALA A 98 7.89 7.37 -8.77
N ARG A 99 7.54 6.77 -7.62
CA ARG A 99 6.98 7.53 -6.48
C ARG A 99 8.10 8.17 -5.67
N PRO A 100 8.09 9.50 -5.43
CA PRO A 100 9.14 10.18 -4.68
C PRO A 100 9.25 9.63 -3.25
N ALA A 101 10.45 9.20 -2.86
CA ALA A 101 10.71 8.69 -1.51
C ALA A 101 10.35 9.70 -0.40
N ALA A 102 10.43 11.02 -0.71
CA ALA A 102 10.07 12.10 0.20
C ALA A 102 8.60 12.02 0.68
N VAL A 103 7.68 11.51 -0.16
CA VAL A 103 6.28 11.29 0.25
C VAL A 103 6.21 10.32 1.42
N PHE A 104 6.87 9.17 1.30
CA PHE A 104 6.78 8.11 2.31
C PHE A 104 7.55 8.48 3.58
N ARG A 105 8.65 9.22 3.45
CA ARG A 105 9.39 9.77 4.59
C ARG A 105 8.54 10.75 5.40
N GLU A 106 7.89 11.73 4.77
CA GLU A 106 7.07 12.70 5.51
C GLU A 106 5.82 12.04 6.13
N ILE A 107 5.26 11.01 5.49
CA ILE A 107 4.20 10.20 6.12
C ILE A 107 4.73 9.48 7.36
N ALA A 108 5.94 8.90 7.30
CA ALA A 108 6.54 8.24 8.45
C ALA A 108 6.80 9.22 9.60
N GLU A 109 7.32 10.41 9.30
CA GLU A 109 7.52 11.49 10.28
C GLU A 109 6.20 11.92 10.94
N LEU A 110 5.11 12.05 10.17
CA LEU A 110 3.78 12.37 10.70
C LEU A 110 3.24 11.32 11.68
N VAL A 111 3.56 10.04 11.48
CA VAL A 111 3.01 8.92 12.26
C VAL A 111 3.88 8.60 13.47
N MET A 112 5.19 8.85 13.38
CA MET A 112 6.17 8.53 14.43
C MET A 112 6.52 9.71 15.33
N GLY A 113 6.16 10.94 14.94
CA GLY A 113 6.29 12.15 15.76
C GLY A 113 5.06 12.39 16.62
#